data_AF-A0A657PN33-F1
#
_entry.id   AF-A0A657PN33-F1
#
_cell.length_a   1.000
_cell.length_b   1.000
_cell.length_c   1.000
_cell.angle_alpha   90.00
_cell.angle_beta   90.00
_cell.angle_gamma   90.00
#
_symmetry.space_group_name_H-M   'P 1'
#
loop_
_entity.id
_entity.type
_entity.pdbx_description
1 polymer ?
#
loop_
_entity_poly.entity_id
_entity_poly.type
_entity_poly.pdbx_seq_one_letter_code
_entity_poly.pdbx_strand_id
1 'polypeptide(L)' 'MQIWIDADACPKPIKEILYRAAERMRTGLTLVANQPLRTPPSP' A
#
# COMPACT_ATOMS: atom_id res chain seq x y z
N MET A 1 -10.40 -9.67 -5.61
CA MET A 1 -9.12 -9.92 -4.90
C MET A 1 -8.89 -8.76 -3.94
N GLN A 2 -8.18 -8.95 -2.84
CA GLN A 2 -7.83 -7.88 -1.91
C GLN A 2 -6.41 -8.12 -1.39
N ILE A 3 -5.58 -7.08 -1.38
CA ILE A 3 -4.19 -7.14 -0.92
C ILE A 3 -4.14 -6.58 0.50
N TRP A 4 -3.62 -7.36 1.43
CA TRP A 4 -3.36 -6.95 2.81
C TRP A 4 -1.86 -7.00 3.06
N ILE A 5 -1.31 -5.92 3.61
CA ILE A 5 0.11 -5.81 3.89
C ILE A 5 0.34 -5.22 5.28
N ASP A 6 1.27 -5.83 6.01
CA ASP A 6 1.92 -5.20 7.16
C ASP A 6 2.91 -4.14 6.66
N ALA A 7 2.57 -2.89 6.90
CA ALA A 7 3.28 -1.73 6.39
C ALA A 7 4.47 -1.31 7.28
N ASP A 8 4.57 -1.85 8.51
CA ASP A 8 5.70 -1.61 9.41
C ASP A 8 6.93 -2.41 8.96
N ALA A 9 6.71 -3.64 8.48
CA ALA A 9 7.76 -4.49 7.93
C ALA A 9 8.13 -4.16 6.47
N CYS A 10 7.28 -3.41 5.75
CA CYS A 10 7.49 -3.14 4.33
C CYS A 10 8.35 -1.88 4.07
N PRO A 11 9.45 -2.01 3.29
CA PRO A 11 10.20 -0.86 2.81
C PRO A 11 9.34 0.09 1.95
N LYS A 12 9.69 1.38 1.94
CA LYS A 12 8.97 2.40 1.15
C LYS A 12 8.83 2.04 -0.35
N PRO A 13 9.85 1.55 -1.06
CA PRO A 13 9.71 1.18 -2.47
C PRO A 13 8.67 0.08 -2.73
N ILE A 14 8.49 -0.86 -1.80
CA ILE A 14 7.50 -1.93 -1.91
C ILE A 14 6.08 -1.34 -1.84
N LYS A 15 5.86 -0.40 -0.92
CA LYS A 15 4.57 0.32 -0.80
C LYS A 15 4.22 1.05 -2.11
N GLU A 16 5.19 1.72 -2.74
CA GLU A 16 5.01 2.38 -4.05
C GLU A 16 4.63 1.41 -5.17
N ILE A 17 5.28 0.25 -5.23
CA ILE A 17 4.95 -0.79 -6.22
C ILE A 17 3.53 -1.32 -5.97
N LEU A 18 3.16 -1.55 -4.71
CA LEU A 18 1.84 -2.04 -4.33
C LEU A 18 0.74 -1.04 -4.66
N TYR A 19 0.95 0.26 -4.44
CA TYR A 19 -0.01 1.30 -4.85
C TYR A 19 -0.29 1.24 -6.35
N ARG A 20 0.76 1.21 -7.18
CA ARG A 20 0.63 1.12 -8.65
C ARG A 20 -0.01 -0.19 -9.10
N ALA A 21 0.34 -1.30 -8.45
CA ALA A 21 -0.22 -2.60 -8.76
C ALA A 21 -1.71 -2.66 -8.44
N ALA A 22 -2.11 -2.12 -7.28
CA ALA A 22 -3.48 -2.06 -6.83
C ALA A 22 -4.35 -1.22 -7.78
N GLU A 23 -3.85 -0.06 -8.19
CA GLU A 23 -4.48 0.81 -9.19
C GLU A 23 -4.65 0.10 -10.54
N ARG A 24 -3.55 -0.45 -11.09
CA ARG A 24 -3.56 -1.14 -12.39
C ARG A 24 -4.52 -2.33 -12.42
N MET A 25 -4.60 -3.07 -11.33
CA MET A 25 -5.43 -4.27 -11.22
C MET A 25 -6.83 -3.99 -10.66
N ARG A 26 -7.14 -2.72 -10.35
CA ARG A 26 -8.39 -2.29 -9.69
C ARG A 26 -8.77 -3.16 -8.49
N THR A 27 -7.77 -3.50 -7.68
CA THR A 27 -7.93 -4.31 -6.48
C THR A 27 -7.77 -3.43 -5.24
N GLY A 28 -8.54 -3.73 -4.20
CA GLY A 28 -8.34 -3.06 -2.90
C GLY A 28 -6.97 -3.40 -2.33
N LEU A 29 -6.29 -2.39 -1.79
CA LEU A 29 -5.05 -2.50 -1.04
C LEU A 29 -5.27 -1.90 0.35
N THR A 30 -5.06 -2.71 1.38
CA THR A 30 -5.15 -2.30 2.78
C THR A 30 -3.80 -2.45 3.44
N LEU A 31 -3.25 -1.34 3.93
CA LEU A 31 -1.99 -1.29 4.66
C LEU A 31 -2.30 -1.18 6.15
N VAL A 32 -1.82 -2.14 6.92
CA VAL A 32 -1.95 -2.14 8.39
C VAL A 32 -0.60 -1.71 8.96
N ALA A 33 -0.60 -0.70 9.82
CA ALA A 33 0.60 -0.15 10.45
C ALA A 33 0.29 0.19 11.91
N ASN A 34 1.24 -0.08 12.80
CA ASN A 34 1.19 0.37 14.19
C ASN A 34 1.73 1.80 14.33
N GLN A 35 2.43 2.30 13.31
CA GLN A 35 2.96 3.66 13.27
C GLN A 35 2.33 4.50 12.15
N PRO A 36 2.38 5.84 12.24
CA PRO A 36 1.84 6.72 11.20
C PRO A 36 2.46 6.41 9.83
N LEU A 37 1.60 6.15 8.85
CA LEU A 37 2.03 5.90 7.48
C LEU A 37 1.85 7.17 6.64
N ARG A 38 2.87 7.53 5.85
CA ARG A 38 2.72 8.56 4.83
C ARG A 38 1.96 7.96 3.64
N THR A 39 0.73 8.41 3.43
CA THR A 39 -0.05 8.08 2.23
C THR A 39 0.38 8.97 1.06
N PRO A 40 0.42 8.45 -0.17
CA PRO A 40 0.59 9.27 -1.35
C PRO A 40 -0.59 10.27 -1.46
N PRO A 41 -0.39 11.45 -2.08
CA PRO A 41 -1.51 12.32 -2.42
C PRO A 41 -2.49 11.58 -3.32
N SER A 42 -3.78 11.86 -3.18
CA SER A 42 -4.78 11.41 -4.15
C SER A 42 -4.42 11.98 -5.53
N PRO A 43 -4.64 11.22 -6.61
CA PRO A 43 -4.78 11.80 -7.95
C PRO A 43 -5.78 12.96 -7.97
#